data_AF-A0A845XJ44-F1
#
_entry.id   AF-A0A845XJ44-F1
#
_cell.length_a   1.000
_cell.length_b   1.000
_cell.length_c   1.000
_cell.angle_alpha   90.00
_cell.angle_beta   90.00
_cell.angle_gamma   90.00
#
_symmetry.space_group_name_H-M   'P 1'
#
loop_
_entity.id
_entity.type
_entity.pdbx_description
1 polymer ?
#
loop_
_entity_poly.entity_id
_entity_poly.type
_entity_poly.pdbx_seq_one_letter_code
_entity_poly.pdbx_strand_id
1 'polypeptide(L)'
;MLKTTFNRFKPAALPLKKALSRLALGLGTLLFAAVAVFCVTAPTALAATIEPLHGIQVTENTVMIVVTSTGCTNKEDFTTILEKSQPPTATFIRLKPDPCKTASHAYRISFSPEEVGATEFKVANLFEPMPRF
;
A
#
# COMPACT_ATOMS: atom_id res chain seq x y z
N MET A 1 -94.50 -4.72 -4.00
CA MET A 1 -93.85 -5.20 -5.24
C MET A 1 -92.99 -4.08 -5.81
N LEU A 2 -91.66 -4.17 -5.70
CA LEU A 2 -90.70 -3.51 -6.59
C LEU A 2 -89.34 -4.18 -6.37
N LYS A 3 -88.78 -4.67 -7.48
CA LYS A 3 -87.71 -5.65 -7.60
C LYS A 3 -86.57 -4.94 -8.33
N THR A 4 -85.41 -4.79 -7.72
CA THR A 4 -84.21 -4.29 -8.44
C THR A 4 -82.92 -4.84 -7.84
N THR A 5 -82.58 -6.02 -8.36
CA THR A 5 -81.29 -6.50 -8.88
C THR A 5 -79.99 -5.84 -8.38
N PHE A 6 -79.22 -6.65 -7.65
CA PHE A 6 -77.82 -6.45 -7.29
C PHE A 6 -76.92 -6.57 -8.53
N ASN A 7 -76.19 -5.52 -8.92
CA ASN A 7 -75.22 -5.57 -10.02
C ASN A 7 -73.85 -6.04 -9.51
N ARG A 8 -73.40 -7.18 -10.05
CA ARG A 8 -72.12 -7.82 -9.77
C ARG A 8 -71.02 -7.15 -10.58
N PHE A 9 -70.17 -6.36 -9.95
CA PHE A 9 -68.93 -5.87 -10.57
C PHE A 9 -67.99 -7.05 -10.83
N LYS A 10 -67.64 -7.26 -12.10
CA LYS A 10 -66.68 -8.26 -12.56
C LYS A 10 -65.34 -7.55 -12.77
N PRO A 11 -64.26 -7.87 -12.03
CA PRO A 11 -62.98 -7.23 -12.27
C PRO A 11 -62.41 -7.71 -13.60
N ALA A 12 -61.98 -6.75 -14.43
CA ALA A 12 -61.30 -7.02 -15.69
C ALA A 12 -59.94 -7.67 -15.40
N ALA A 13 -59.74 -8.89 -15.88
CA ALA A 13 -58.45 -9.55 -15.86
C ALA A 13 -57.50 -8.83 -16.83
N LEU A 14 -56.46 -8.17 -16.31
CA LEU A 14 -55.42 -7.57 -17.13
C LEU A 14 -54.63 -8.66 -17.87
N PRO A 15 -54.32 -8.48 -19.17
CA PRO A 15 -53.61 -9.48 -19.98
C PRO A 15 -52.14 -9.57 -19.56
N LEU A 16 -51.83 -10.57 -18.73
CA LEU A 16 -50.52 -10.92 -18.16
C LEU A 16 -49.37 -10.92 -19.18
N LYS A 17 -49.66 -11.21 -20.46
CA LYS A 17 -48.68 -11.28 -21.55
C LYS A 17 -47.99 -9.93 -21.85
N LYS A 18 -48.68 -8.80 -21.67
CA LYS A 18 -48.10 -7.46 -21.95
C LYS A 18 -47.22 -6.95 -20.80
N ALA A 19 -47.47 -7.40 -19.56
CA ALA A 19 -46.67 -7.05 -18.39
C ALA A 19 -45.31 -7.77 -18.40
N LEU A 20 -45.28 -9.04 -18.81
CA LEU A 20 -44.06 -9.84 -18.90
C LEU A 20 -43.07 -9.31 -19.97
N SER A 21 -43.59 -8.83 -21.10
CA SER A 21 -42.74 -8.25 -22.17
C SER A 21 -42.08 -6.93 -21.78
N ARG A 22 -42.73 -6.11 -20.95
CA ARG A 22 -42.14 -4.86 -20.42
C ARG A 22 -41.13 -5.11 -19.31
N LEU A 23 -41.27 -6.19 -18.54
CA LEU A 23 -40.28 -6.59 -17.54
C LEU A 23 -38.97 -7.07 -18.17
N ALA A 24 -39.05 -7.84 -19.27
CA ALA A 24 -37.86 -8.35 -19.97
C ALA A 24 -37.00 -7.22 -20.58
N LEU A 25 -37.62 -6.13 -21.05
CA LEU A 25 -36.90 -4.97 -21.58
C LEU A 25 -36.31 -4.06 -20.49
N GLY A 26 -36.93 -4.03 -19.30
CA GLY A 26 -36.42 -3.26 -18.15
C GLY A 26 -35.27 -3.94 -17.42
N LEU A 27 -35.25 -5.28 -17.37
CA LEU A 27 -34.17 -6.02 -16.71
C LEU A 27 -32.90 -6.10 -17.58
N GLY A 28 -33.05 -6.14 -18.90
CA GLY A 28 -31.92 -6.13 -19.84
C GLY A 28 -31.16 -4.80 -19.87
N THR A 29 -31.82 -3.67 -19.53
CA THR A 29 -31.18 -2.35 -19.49
C THR A 29 -30.57 -2.01 -18.13
N LEU A 30 -31.05 -2.60 -17.04
CA LEU A 30 -30.45 -2.43 -15.71
C LEU A 30 -29.22 -3.31 -15.46
N LEU A 31 -29.05 -4.44 -16.19
CA LEU A 31 -27.84 -5.26 -16.07
C LEU A 31 -26.63 -4.70 -16.83
N PHE A 32 -26.84 -3.90 -17.88
CA PHE A 32 -25.74 -3.31 -18.67
C PHE A 32 -25.17 -2.01 -18.07
N ALA A 33 -25.94 -1.28 -17.26
CA ALA A 33 -25.47 -0.04 -16.65
C ALA A 33 -24.60 -0.25 -15.38
N ALA A 34 -24.66 -1.43 -14.76
CA ALA A 34 -23.89 -1.73 -13.55
C ALA A 34 -22.44 -2.18 -13.81
N VAL A 35 -22.08 -2.54 -15.06
CA VAL A 35 -20.76 -3.08 -15.42
C VAL A 35 -19.75 -1.98 -15.83
N ALA A 36 -20.21 -0.75 -16.09
CA ALA A 36 -19.38 0.33 -16.61
C ALA A 36 -18.80 1.31 -15.55
N VAL A 37 -19.00 1.04 -14.26
CA VAL A 37 -18.49 1.90 -13.15
C VAL A 37 -17.28 1.28 -12.42
N PHE A 38 -16.65 0.25 -13.00
CA PHE A 38 -15.31 -0.18 -12.60
C PHE A 38 -14.23 0.51 -13.45
N CYS A 39 -14.30 1.84 -13.56
CA CYS A 39 -13.20 2.61 -14.13
C CYS A 39 -12.06 2.72 -13.10
N VAL A 40 -11.12 1.78 -13.22
CA VAL A 40 -9.67 2.01 -13.16
C VAL A 40 -9.22 2.98 -12.06
N THR A 41 -9.28 2.55 -10.80
CA THR A 41 -8.21 2.91 -9.87
C THR A 41 -7.16 1.83 -9.99
N ALA A 42 -6.38 1.87 -11.08
CA ALA A 42 -5.11 1.17 -11.07
C ALA A 42 -4.35 1.73 -9.84
N PRO A 43 -3.89 0.89 -8.89
CA PRO A 43 -2.91 1.38 -7.94
C PRO A 43 -1.76 1.88 -8.81
N THR A 44 -1.53 3.19 -8.79
CA THR A 44 -0.27 3.72 -9.27
C THR A 44 0.77 2.97 -8.46
N ALA A 45 1.43 2.01 -9.11
CA ALA A 45 2.66 1.45 -8.61
C ALA A 45 3.58 2.67 -8.50
N LEU A 46 3.62 3.25 -7.31
CA LEU A 46 4.56 4.29 -6.93
C LEU A 46 5.90 3.71 -7.36
N ALA A 47 6.48 4.27 -8.43
CA ALA A 47 7.83 3.93 -8.82
C ALA A 47 8.64 4.00 -7.53
N ALA A 48 9.23 2.88 -7.12
CA ALA A 48 9.93 2.77 -5.85
C ALA A 48 11.03 3.84 -5.86
N THR A 49 10.75 4.97 -5.22
CA THR A 49 11.69 6.07 -5.17
C THR A 49 12.76 5.62 -4.19
N ILE A 50 14.01 5.58 -4.66
CA ILE A 50 15.13 5.21 -3.81
C ILE A 50 15.34 6.38 -2.85
N GLU A 51 15.01 6.16 -1.58
CA GLU A 51 15.29 7.13 -0.52
C GLU A 51 16.82 7.20 -0.31
N PRO A 52 17.44 8.38 -0.38
CA PRO A 52 18.87 8.51 -0.17
C PRO A 52 19.21 8.28 1.30
N LEU A 53 20.22 7.43 1.55
CA LEU A 53 20.91 7.40 2.83
C LEU A 53 22.00 8.48 2.81
N HIS A 54 21.90 9.45 3.72
CA HIS A 54 22.88 10.53 3.86
C HIS A 54 24.16 10.07 4.55
N GLY A 55 24.12 8.89 5.18
CA GLY A 55 25.27 8.31 5.84
C GLY A 55 24.96 6.94 6.41
N ILE A 56 26.01 6.16 6.58
CA ILE A 56 26.02 4.90 7.29
C ILE A 56 27.20 4.92 8.25
N GLN A 57 26.96 4.62 9.51
CA GLN A 57 28.00 4.40 10.50
C GLN A 57 27.87 2.99 11.01
N VAL A 58 29.01 2.32 11.17
CA VAL A 58 29.02 0.93 11.56
C VAL A 58 30.07 0.72 12.66
N THR A 59 29.65 0.07 13.75
CA THR A 59 30.47 -0.37 14.87
C THR A 59 30.21 -1.84 15.13
N GLU A 60 30.99 -2.47 16.02
CA GLU A 60 30.77 -3.87 16.39
C GLU A 60 29.36 -4.13 16.95
N ASN A 61 28.71 -3.10 17.50
CA ASN A 61 27.45 -3.25 18.22
C ASN A 61 26.30 -2.48 17.56
N THR A 62 26.55 -1.71 16.50
CA THR A 62 25.54 -0.81 15.93
C THR A 62 25.75 -0.61 14.43
N VAL A 63 24.65 -0.67 13.69
CA VAL A 63 24.53 -0.18 12.32
C VAL A 63 23.58 1.00 12.35
N MET A 64 24.08 2.20 12.08
CA MET A 64 23.30 3.42 12.07
C MET A 64 23.18 3.97 10.65
N ILE A 65 21.97 4.28 10.22
CA ILE A 65 21.71 5.00 8.97
C ILE A 65 21.26 6.42 9.27
N VAL A 66 21.47 7.30 8.29
CA VAL A 66 21.00 8.68 8.34
C VAL A 66 20.06 8.92 7.16
N VAL A 67 18.84 9.34 7.44
CA VAL A 67 17.78 9.57 6.45
C VAL A 67 17.19 10.97 6.58
N THR A 68 16.38 11.40 5.62
CA THR A 68 15.57 12.61 5.78
C THR A 68 14.36 12.31 6.64
N SER A 69 14.07 13.17 7.62
CA SER A 69 12.82 13.16 8.39
C SER A 69 12.14 14.51 8.28
N THR A 70 10.81 14.50 8.23
CA THR A 70 9.94 15.67 8.38
C THR A 70 9.23 15.69 9.74
N GLY A 71 9.63 14.82 10.68
CA GLY A 71 9.33 14.93 12.10
C GLY A 71 8.62 13.70 12.72
N CYS A 72 8.14 12.75 11.92
CA CYS A 72 7.45 11.56 12.41
C CYS A 72 8.23 10.26 12.16
N THR A 73 9.43 10.32 11.56
CA THR A 73 10.25 9.12 11.30
C THR A 73 10.68 8.43 12.59
N ASN A 74 10.39 7.13 12.71
CA ASN A 74 10.85 6.26 13.79
C ASN A 74 11.57 5.01 13.25
N LYS A 75 12.19 4.22 14.15
CA LYS A 75 12.93 3.02 13.76
C LYS A 75 12.01 1.94 13.22
N GLU A 76 10.87 1.75 13.86
CA GLU A 76 9.81 0.80 13.50
C GLU A 76 9.14 1.09 12.15
N ASP A 77 9.43 2.24 11.55
CA ASP A 77 9.03 2.55 10.18
C ASP A 77 9.95 1.89 9.16
N PHE A 78 11.03 1.23 9.60
CA PHE A 78 12.00 0.57 8.75
C PHE A 78 12.05 -0.93 8.99
N THR A 79 12.34 -1.66 7.91
CA THR A 79 12.79 -3.04 7.95
C THR A 79 14.11 -3.18 7.21
N THR A 80 14.82 -4.26 7.50
CA THR A 80 16.16 -4.57 7.02
C THR A 80 16.15 -5.93 6.35
N ILE A 81 16.83 -6.02 5.20
CA ILE A 81 17.05 -7.29 4.50
C ILE A 81 18.55 -7.40 4.25
N LEU A 82 19.14 -8.52 4.66
CA LEU A 82 20.51 -8.87 4.32
C LEU A 82 20.51 -10.05 3.36
N GLU A 83 20.82 -9.78 2.11
CA GLU A 83 21.01 -10.79 1.09
C GLU A 83 22.43 -11.36 1.21
N LYS A 84 22.53 -12.67 1.44
CA LYS A 84 23.80 -13.42 1.50
C LYS A 84 24.36 -13.67 0.09
N SER A 85 24.54 -12.60 -0.68
CA SER A 85 25.18 -12.58 -1.99
C SER A 85 26.69 -12.33 -1.89
N GLN A 86 27.41 -12.35 -3.01
CA GLN A 86 28.81 -11.95 -3.09
C GLN A 86 28.96 -10.80 -4.10
N PRO A 87 29.14 -9.54 -3.65
CA PRO A 87 29.18 -9.09 -2.25
C PRO A 87 27.81 -9.15 -1.56
N PRO A 88 27.75 -9.20 -0.21
CA PRO A 88 26.48 -9.16 0.52
C PRO A 88 25.81 -7.79 0.36
N THR A 89 24.47 -7.78 0.31
CA THR A 89 23.69 -6.55 0.14
C THR A 89 22.79 -6.33 1.36
N ALA A 90 22.98 -5.19 2.03
CA ALA A 90 22.09 -4.75 3.09
C ALA A 90 21.11 -3.69 2.55
N THR A 91 19.81 -3.96 2.66
CA THR A 91 18.74 -3.09 2.18
C THR A 91 17.93 -2.56 3.36
N PHE A 92 17.79 -1.24 3.44
CA PHE A 92 16.93 -0.57 4.43
C PHE A 92 15.67 -0.08 3.71
N ILE A 93 14.51 -0.52 4.20
CA ILE A 93 13.22 -0.25 3.55
C ILE A 93 12.35 0.51 4.51
N ARG A 94 11.93 1.73 4.14
CA ARG A 94 10.90 2.47 4.86
C ARG A 94 9.52 1.89 4.52
N LEU A 95 8.90 1.25 5.51
CA LEU A 95 7.55 0.68 5.46
C LEU A 95 6.46 1.74 5.60
N LYS A 96 6.69 2.79 6.41
CA LYS A 96 5.73 3.86 6.65
C LYS A 96 6.32 5.21 6.24
N PRO A 97 5.60 6.02 5.44
CA PRO A 97 6.06 7.35 5.08
C PRO A 97 6.14 8.25 6.34
N ASP A 98 6.88 9.35 6.26
CA ASP A 98 6.90 10.39 7.28
C ASP A 98 5.79 11.43 6.97
N PRO A 99 4.62 11.38 7.64
CA PRO A 99 3.50 12.27 7.33
C PRO A 99 3.64 13.67 7.95
N CYS A 100 4.62 13.88 8.83
CA CYS A 100 4.81 15.17 9.48
C CYS A 100 5.24 16.23 8.44
N LYS A 101 4.98 17.50 8.74
CA LYS A 101 5.27 18.66 7.86
C LYS A 101 6.23 19.65 8.48
N THR A 102 7.13 19.19 9.34
CA THR A 102 8.18 20.05 9.91
C THR A 102 9.31 20.23 8.90
N ALA A 103 10.23 21.14 9.17
CA ALA A 103 11.40 21.33 8.32
C ALA A 103 12.23 20.04 8.23
N SER A 104 12.60 19.67 7.00
CA SER A 104 13.40 18.46 6.75
C SER A 104 14.75 18.55 7.44
N HIS A 105 15.15 17.45 8.07
CA HIS A 105 16.44 17.34 8.76
C HIS A 105 16.99 15.91 8.67
N ALA A 106 18.29 15.77 8.91
CA ALA A 106 18.95 14.48 9.00
C ALA A 106 18.54 13.77 10.30
N TYR A 107 18.00 12.57 10.18
CA TYR A 107 17.56 11.75 11.30
C TYR A 107 18.35 10.45 11.36
N ARG A 108 18.83 10.09 12.56
CA ARG A 108 19.68 8.92 12.79
C ARG A 108 18.83 7.78 13.32
N ILE A 109 18.97 6.62 12.68
CA ILE A 109 18.27 5.40 13.07
C ILE A 109 19.32 4.34 13.34
N SER A 110 19.29 3.76 14.54
CA SER A 110 20.27 2.78 15.01
C SER A 110 19.65 1.39 15.10
N PHE A 111 20.31 0.42 14.48
CA PHE A 111 20.00 -1.00 14.53
C PHE A 111 21.14 -1.76 15.23
N SER A 112 20.84 -2.86 15.90
CA SER A 112 21.86 -3.86 16.23
C SER A 112 22.32 -4.60 14.96
N PRO A 113 23.52 -5.19 14.95
CA PRO A 113 23.96 -6.04 13.84
C PRO A 113 22.99 -7.20 13.60
N GLU A 114 22.42 -7.77 14.66
CA GLU A 114 21.41 -8.83 14.60
C GLU A 114 20.11 -8.36 13.92
N GLU A 115 19.65 -7.14 14.20
CA GLU A 115 18.51 -6.52 13.50
C GLU A 115 18.78 -6.37 12.00
N VAL A 116 20.04 -6.16 11.59
CA VAL A 116 20.42 -6.12 10.17
C VAL A 116 20.68 -7.53 9.60
N GLY A 117 20.56 -8.59 10.40
CA GLY A 117 20.78 -9.98 9.97
C GLY A 117 22.23 -10.44 10.01
N ALA A 118 23.13 -9.65 10.60
CA ALA A 118 24.53 -9.98 10.81
C ALA A 118 24.75 -10.55 12.23
N THR A 119 24.69 -11.88 12.36
CA THR A 119 24.92 -12.58 13.65
C THR A 119 26.38 -12.60 14.08
N GLU A 120 27.31 -12.59 13.12
CA GLU A 120 28.74 -12.40 13.37
C GLU A 120 29.22 -11.21 12.57
N PHE A 121 29.62 -10.15 13.26
CA PHE A 121 29.95 -8.88 12.63
C PHE A 121 31.24 -8.31 13.21
N LYS A 122 32.19 -7.97 12.33
CA LYS A 122 33.46 -7.32 12.70
C LYS A 122 33.65 -6.09 11.84
N VAL A 123 34.06 -4.98 12.47
CA VAL A 123 34.38 -3.74 11.76
C VAL A 123 35.88 -3.54 11.78
N ALA A 124 36.45 -3.25 10.62
CA ALA A 124 37.85 -2.89 10.50
C ALA A 124 37.98 -1.62 9.65
N ASN A 125 38.72 -0.65 10.16
CA ASN A 125 39.19 0.52 9.42
C ASN A 125 40.72 0.50 9.46
N LEU A 126 41.31 -0.34 8.62
CA LEU A 126 42.74 -0.53 8.58
C LEU A 126 43.38 0.61 7.79
N PHE A 127 44.43 1.21 8.36
CA PHE A 127 45.26 2.19 7.67
C PHE A 127 46.51 1.49 7.15
N GLU A 128 46.76 1.57 5.85
CA GLU A 128 48.04 1.15 5.27
C GLU A 128 49.03 2.32 5.38
N PRO A 129 50.03 2.27 6.28
CA PRO A 129 51.01 3.33 6.36
C PRO A 129 51.89 3.34 5.12
N MET A 130 52.13 4.53 4.56
CA MET A 130 53.12 4.67 3.50
C MET A 130 54.53 4.30 4.01
N PRO A 131 55.39 3.69 3.18
CA PRO A 131 56.79 3.48 3.50
C PRO A 131 57.44 4.82 3.89
N ARG A 132 58.12 4.86 5.04
CA ARG A 132 58.98 6.00 5.37
C ARG A 132 60.24 5.87 4.52
N PHE A 133 60.43 6.79 3.58
CA PHE A 133 61.66 6.96 2.81
C PHE A 133 62.69 7.76 3.62
#